data_AF-A0A3C0WCA5-F1
#
_entry.id   AF-A0A3C0WCA5-F1
#
_cell.length_a   1.000
_cell.length_b   1.000
_cell.length_c   1.000
_cell.angle_alpha   90.00
_cell.angle_beta   90.00
_cell.angle_gamma   90.00
#
_symmetry.space_group_name_H-M   'P 1'
#
loop_
_entity.id
_entity.type
_entity.pdbx_description
1 polymer ?
#
loop_
_entity_poly.entity_id
_entity_poly.type
_entity_poly.pdbx_seq_one_letter_code
_entity_poly.pdbx_strand_id
1 'polypeptide(L)'
;LLEKAGYVPFDHTKQYKAGDKVYLNNRGKALIAATIGRRSVAEGVRIGVAHIDSPRLDLKPRPLFEDAEQCFLKTHYYGGIKKYQ
;
A
#
# COMPACT_ATOMS: atom_id res chain seq x y z
N LEU A 1 2.78 -3.41 -12.20
CA LEU A 1 1.51 -3.85 -12.85
C LEU A 1 0.80 -2.68 -13.53
N LEU A 2 0.50 -1.60 -12.80
CA LEU A 2 -0.17 -0.42 -13.36
C LEU A 2 0.57 0.21 -14.54
N GLU A 3 1.89 0.37 -14.45
CA GLU A 3 2.71 0.91 -15.55
C GLU A 3 2.59 0.07 -16.83
N LYS A 4 2.60 -1.26 -16.71
CA LYS A 4 2.35 -2.19 -17.84
C LYS A 4 0.94 -2.02 -18.43
N ALA A 5 -0.02 -1.56 -17.64
CA ALA A 5 -1.39 -1.26 -18.07
C ALA A 5 -1.57 0.19 -18.56
N GLY A 6 -0.47 0.93 -18.74
CA GLY A 6 -0.44 2.30 -19.28
C GLY A 6 -0.70 3.41 -18.27
N TYR A 7 -0.64 3.12 -16.97
CA TYR A 7 -0.73 4.16 -15.94
C TYR A 7 0.61 4.87 -15.76
N VAL A 8 0.56 6.18 -15.60
CA VAL A 8 1.74 7.02 -15.34
C VAL A 8 1.66 7.69 -13.95
N PRO A 9 2.77 8.13 -13.36
CA PRO A 9 2.74 8.90 -12.13
C PRO A 9 1.85 10.14 -12.25
N PHE A 10 1.08 10.42 -11.21
CA PHE A 10 0.29 11.63 -11.09
C PHE A 10 1.20 12.84 -10.82
N ASP A 11 0.93 13.93 -11.54
CA ASP A 11 1.61 15.21 -11.46
C ASP A 11 0.57 16.28 -11.14
N HIS A 12 0.78 17.00 -10.04
CA HIS A 12 -0.13 18.03 -9.54
C HIS A 12 -0.26 19.24 -10.48
N THR A 13 0.74 19.49 -11.32
CA THR A 13 0.77 20.64 -12.24
C THR A 13 0.15 20.33 -13.59
N LYS A 14 -0.04 19.05 -13.91
CA LYS A 14 -0.52 18.59 -15.20
C LYS A 14 -2.05 18.58 -15.26
N GLN A 15 -2.59 19.04 -16.39
CA GLN A 15 -4.00 18.83 -16.71
C GLN A 15 -4.18 17.49 -17.41
N TYR A 16 -5.22 16.76 -17.01
CA TYR A 16 -5.54 15.44 -17.53
C TYR A 16 -6.83 15.46 -18.33
N LYS A 17 -6.89 14.64 -19.37
CA LYS A 17 -8.05 14.45 -20.24
C LYS A 17 -8.74 13.14 -19.92
N ALA A 18 -10.00 13.02 -20.35
CA ALA A 18 -10.75 11.78 -20.22
C ALA A 18 -9.99 10.62 -20.89
N GLY A 19 -9.87 9.50 -20.17
CA GLY A 19 -9.11 8.32 -20.58
C GLY A 19 -7.69 8.26 -20.03
N ASP A 20 -7.13 9.37 -19.52
CA ASP A 20 -5.80 9.37 -18.92
C ASP A 20 -5.76 8.47 -17.68
N LYS A 21 -4.67 7.71 -17.55
CA LYS A 21 -4.46 6.73 -16.48
C LYS A 21 -3.32 7.17 -15.59
N VAL A 22 -3.62 7.46 -14.33
CA VAL A 22 -2.65 8.01 -13.38
C VAL A 22 -2.59 7.21 -12.10
N TYR A 23 -1.43 7.16 -11.48
CA TYR A 23 -1.25 6.57 -10.16
C TYR A 23 -0.41 7.45 -9.25
N LEU A 24 -0.66 7.37 -7.95
CA LEU A 24 0.13 8.03 -6.91
C LEU A 24 0.63 6.97 -5.93
N ASN A 25 1.94 6.90 -5.78
CA ASN A 25 2.59 6.07 -4.76
C ASN A 25 2.82 6.91 -3.51
N ASN A 26 2.14 6.56 -2.42
CA ASN A 26 2.37 7.18 -1.12
C ASN A 26 3.44 6.38 -0.36
N ARG A 27 4.70 6.81 -0.49
CA ARG A 27 5.86 6.31 0.27
C ARG A 27 6.06 4.79 0.23
N GLY A 28 5.60 4.11 -0.82
CA GLY A 28 5.64 2.65 -0.95
C GLY A 28 4.71 1.90 0.01
N LYS A 29 3.77 2.59 0.66
CA LYS A 29 2.86 2.01 1.67
C LYS A 29 1.38 2.06 1.28
N ALA A 30 1.03 2.93 0.34
CA ALA A 30 -0.29 2.95 -0.27
C ALA A 30 -0.19 3.35 -1.74
N LEU A 31 -1.15 2.89 -2.53
CA LEU A 31 -1.22 3.15 -3.97
C LEU A 31 -2.63 3.63 -4.30
N ILE A 32 -2.72 4.78 -4.96
CA ILE A 32 -3.96 5.32 -5.52
C ILE A 32 -3.83 5.24 -7.03
N ALA A 33 -4.87 4.76 -7.72
CA ALA A 33 -4.90 4.71 -9.17
C ALA A 33 -6.25 5.20 -9.68
N ALA A 34 -6.25 5.98 -10.77
CA ALA A 34 -7.45 6.53 -11.36
C ALA A 34 -7.37 6.52 -12.89
N THR A 35 -8.51 6.29 -13.53
CA THR A 35 -8.72 6.59 -14.95
C THR A 35 -9.67 7.78 -15.03
N ILE A 36 -9.26 8.86 -15.68
CA ILE A 36 -10.02 10.11 -15.71
C ILE A 36 -11.28 9.93 -16.57
N GLY A 37 -12.44 10.30 -16.03
CA GLY A 37 -13.73 10.23 -16.71
C GLY A 37 -13.99 11.42 -17.63
N ARG A 38 -15.13 11.39 -18.33
CA ARG A 38 -15.60 12.51 -19.17
C ARG A 38 -16.40 13.57 -18.42
N ARG A 39 -17.08 13.14 -17.34
CA ARG A 39 -17.91 14.00 -16.49
C ARG A 39 -17.06 14.74 -15.48
N SER A 40 -17.54 15.89 -15.01
CA SER A 40 -16.85 16.65 -13.98
C SER A 40 -16.73 15.80 -12.71
N VAL A 41 -15.62 15.93 -11.99
CA VAL A 41 -15.45 15.29 -10.66
C VAL A 41 -16.53 15.77 -9.69
N ALA A 42 -17.09 16.97 -9.89
CA ALA A 42 -18.22 17.50 -9.12
C ALA A 42 -19.50 16.67 -9.25
N GLU A 43 -19.66 15.90 -10.34
CA GLU A 43 -20.79 14.97 -10.53
C GLU A 43 -20.58 13.63 -9.79
N GLY A 44 -19.43 13.46 -9.15
CA GLY A 44 -19.08 12.30 -8.35
C GLY A 44 -18.02 11.40 -8.98
N VAL A 45 -17.60 10.41 -8.20
CA VAL A 45 -16.53 9.47 -8.54
C VAL A 45 -16.90 8.06 -8.12
N ARG A 46 -16.43 7.06 -8.86
CA ARG A 46 -16.53 5.65 -8.47
C ARG A 46 -15.23 5.24 -7.79
N ILE A 47 -15.30 4.94 -6.49
CA ILE A 47 -14.13 4.59 -5.69
C ILE A 47 -14.25 3.13 -5.25
N GLY A 48 -13.19 2.35 -5.49
CA GLY A 48 -12.98 1.06 -4.85
C GLY A 48 -11.76 1.17 -3.94
N VAL A 49 -11.87 0.67 -2.70
CA VAL A 49 -10.79 0.71 -1.71
C VAL A 49 -10.60 -0.69 -1.15
N ALA A 50 -9.34 -1.07 -0.99
CA ALA A 50 -8.93 -2.26 -0.25
C ALA A 50 -7.72 -1.89 0.61
N HIS A 51 -7.48 -2.67 1.65
CA HIS A 51 -6.28 -2.55 2.46
C HIS A 51 -5.26 -3.58 1.98
N ILE A 52 -3.97 -3.23 2.07
CA ILE A 52 -2.86 -4.09 1.59
C ILE A 52 -1.98 -4.59 2.73
N ASP A 53 -2.27 -4.17 3.95
CA ASP A 53 -1.66 -4.72 5.16
C ASP A 53 -2.33 -6.04 5.54
N SER A 54 -1.62 -6.86 6.30
CA SER A 54 -2.12 -8.15 6.78
C SER A 54 -1.45 -8.47 8.12
N PRO A 55 -2.09 -9.30 8.97
CA PRO A 55 -1.49 -9.72 10.22
C PRO A 55 -0.14 -10.41 9.98
N ARG A 56 0.89 -10.03 10.74
CA ARG A 56 2.26 -10.56 10.60
C ARG A 56 3.10 -10.39 11.86
N LEU A 57 4.21 -11.11 11.93
CA LEU A 57 5.24 -10.91 12.95
C LEU A 57 6.32 -9.96 12.43
N ASP A 58 6.48 -8.84 13.12
CA ASP A 58 7.54 -7.87 12.87
C ASP A 58 8.60 -7.99 13.97
N LEU A 59 9.86 -7.67 13.67
CA LEU A 59 10.92 -7.68 14.67
C LEU A 59 10.84 -6.45 15.58
N LYS A 60 11.16 -6.60 16.87
CA LYS A 60 11.36 -5.44 17.75
C LYS A 60 12.59 -4.65 17.29
N PRO A 61 12.70 -3.34 17.59
CA PRO A 61 13.86 -2.52 17.22
C PRO A 61 15.22 -3.06 17.71
N ARG A 62 15.24 -3.75 18.86
CA ARG A 62 16.39 -4.52 19.36
C ARG A 62 16.00 -6.00 19.47
N PRO A 63 16.06 -6.77 18.36
CA PRO A 63 15.46 -8.10 18.32
C PRO A 63 16.42 -9.19 18.77
N LEU A 64 17.72 -9.07 18.46
CA LEU A 64 18.70 -10.12 18.70
C LEU A 64 18.95 -10.33 20.20
N PHE A 65 18.87 -11.58 20.64
CA PHE A 65 19.31 -12.02 21.96
C PHE A 65 19.75 -13.48 21.90
N GLU A 66 20.53 -13.90 22.89
CA GLU A 66 20.96 -15.29 23.06
C GLU A 66 20.22 -15.90 24.24
N ASP A 67 19.83 -17.17 24.10
CA ASP A 67 19.34 -18.01 25.19
C ASP A 67 19.71 -19.46 24.89
N ALA A 68 20.09 -20.25 25.90
CA ALA A 68 20.48 -21.65 25.75
C ALA A 68 21.45 -21.95 24.57
N GLU A 69 22.51 -21.15 24.41
CA GLU A 69 23.50 -21.26 23.33
C GLU A 69 22.92 -21.11 21.90
N GLN A 70 21.73 -20.50 21.78
CA GLN A 70 21.06 -20.22 20.51
C GLN A 70 20.73 -18.73 20.35
N CYS A 71 20.85 -18.23 19.13
CA CYS A 71 20.45 -16.87 18.77
C CYS A 71 18.97 -16.81 18.40
N PHE A 72 18.23 -15.92 19.06
CA PHE A 72 16.81 -15.68 18.85
C PHE A 72 16.52 -14.22 18.43
N LEU A 73 15.34 -14.01 17.86
CA LEU A 73 14.84 -12.69 17.47
C LEU A 73 13.52 -12.39 18.16
N LYS A 74 13.48 -11.34 18.98
CA LYS A 74 12.25 -10.85 19.62
C LYS A 74 11.30 -10.27 18.56
N THR A 75 10.09 -10.79 18.55
CA THR A 75 9.02 -10.34 17.66
C THR A 75 7.99 -9.47 18.40
N HIS A 76 7.20 -8.73 17.62
CA HIS A 76 5.92 -8.17 18.01
C HIS A 76 4.91 -8.47 16.90
N TYR A 77 3.64 -8.69 17.23
CA TYR A 77 2.62 -8.93 16.22
C TYR A 77 2.01 -7.61 15.75
N TYR A 78 1.81 -7.49 14.45
CA TYR A 78 0.96 -6.49 13.83
C TYR A 78 -0.39 -7.13 13.48
N GLY A 79 -1.50 -6.54 13.94
CA GLY A 79 -2.86 -7.08 13.76
C GLY A 79 -3.24 -8.21 14.72
N GLY A 80 -4.42 -8.81 14.49
CA GLY A 80 -4.97 -9.89 15.33
C GLY A 80 -4.51 -11.28 14.87
N ILE A 81 -3.38 -11.76 15.38
CA ILE A 81 -2.83 -13.09 15.05
C ILE A 81 -3.27 -14.12 16.09
N LYS A 82 -3.74 -15.30 15.63
CA LYS A 82 -3.87 -16.48 16.49
C LYS A 82 -2.47 -16.96 16.88
N LYS A 83 -2.15 -16.92 18.16
CA LYS A 83 -0.82 -17.28 18.68
C LYS A 83 -0.51 -18.77 18.60
N TYR A 84 -1.51 -19.58 18.27
CA TYR A 84 -1.43 -21.02 18.13
C TYR A 84 -2.10 -21.43 16.80
N GLN A 85 -1.59 -22.51 16.20
CA GLN A 85 -2.18 -23.21 15.08
C GLN A 85 -2.52 -24.63 15.53
#